data_AF-A0A7C8N423-F1
#
_entry.id   AF-A0A7C8N423-F1
#
_cell.length_a   1.000
_cell.length_b   1.000
_cell.length_c   1.000
_cell.angle_alpha   90.00
_cell.angle_beta   90.00
_cell.angle_gamma   90.00
#
_symmetry.space_group_name_H-M   'P 1'
#
loop_
_entity.id
_entity.type
_entity.pdbx_description
1 polymer ?
#
loop_
_entity_poly.entity_id
_entity_poly.type
_entity_poly.pdbx_seq_one_letter_code
_entity_poly.pdbx_strand_id
1 'polypeptide(L)'
;MKTILNSLNAMSVGTQKLSADQIQKVNDQQREINREFTSTGRIKEAMRATYDFAGKEFGPGSYGRMIDAVSDGIEKTDVFNEIKDAISLGLRDLEKTLNEENIRWCQDIGEELETNIKNWISLSDKVEQAEIEEKAKLKVIISEFEPRMKNLLSDTTELEAQL
;
A
#
# COMPACT_ATOMS: atom_id res chain seq x y z
N MET A 1 4.28 -12.85 -21.89
CA MET A 1 5.45 -12.51 -21.03
C MET A 1 5.55 -11.00 -20.76
N LYS A 2 5.60 -10.12 -21.78
CA LYS A 2 5.59 -8.64 -21.60
C LYS A 2 4.41 -8.11 -20.76
N THR A 3 3.22 -8.68 -20.91
CA THR A 3 2.01 -8.27 -20.19
C THR A 3 2.07 -8.53 -18.68
N ILE A 4 2.67 -9.66 -18.27
CA ILE A 4 2.83 -10.04 -16.86
C ILE A 4 3.87 -9.12 -16.19
N LEU A 5 4.99 -8.87 -16.88
CA LEU A 5 6.04 -7.94 -16.43
C LEU A 5 5.52 -6.50 -16.28
N ASN A 6 4.67 -6.05 -17.21
CA ASN A 6 4.05 -4.72 -17.12
C ASN A 6 3.09 -4.60 -15.93
N SER A 7 2.37 -5.68 -15.59
CA SER A 7 1.43 -5.69 -14.45
C SER A 7 2.18 -5.70 -13.11
N LEU A 8 3.24 -6.51 -12.99
CA LEU A 8 4.12 -6.49 -11.81
C LEU A 8 4.79 -5.12 -11.58
N ASN A 9 5.19 -4.45 -12.66
CA ASN A 9 5.73 -3.09 -12.57
C ASN A 9 4.66 -2.07 -12.14
N ALA A 10 3.43 -2.19 -12.62
CA ALA A 10 2.32 -1.33 -12.19
C ALA A 10 2.02 -1.52 -10.69
N MET A 11 2.01 -2.75 -10.18
CA MET A 11 1.88 -3.05 -8.75
C MET A 11 3.01 -2.43 -7.90
N SER A 12 4.25 -2.55 -8.36
CA SER A 12 5.41 -1.97 -7.68
C SER A 12 5.28 -0.45 -7.55
N VAL A 13 4.91 0.23 -8.65
CA VAL A 13 4.69 1.68 -8.67
C VAL A 13 3.49 2.08 -7.79
N GLY A 14 2.39 1.32 -7.84
CA GLY A 14 1.22 1.55 -6.99
C GLY A 14 1.57 1.46 -5.50
N THR A 15 2.36 0.46 -5.11
CA THR A 15 2.81 0.26 -3.72
C THR A 15 3.70 1.42 -3.25
N GLN A 16 4.62 1.89 -4.09
CA GLN A 16 5.48 3.02 -3.77
C GLN A 16 4.68 4.32 -3.59
N LYS A 17 3.70 4.56 -4.45
CA LYS A 17 2.82 5.73 -4.35
C LYS A 17 1.99 5.69 -3.07
N LEU A 18 1.41 4.54 -2.74
CA LEU A 18 0.59 4.36 -1.54
C LEU A 18 1.41 4.58 -0.26
N SER A 19 2.65 4.06 -0.24
CA SER A 19 3.60 4.32 0.84
C SER A 19 3.92 5.81 0.98
N ALA A 20 4.16 6.52 -0.13
CA ALA A 20 4.42 7.96 -0.11
C ALA A 20 3.21 8.77 0.39
N ASP A 21 2.01 8.46 -0.10
CA ASP A 21 0.77 9.13 0.30
C ASP A 21 0.47 8.90 1.80
N GLN A 22 0.75 7.70 2.32
CA GLN A 22 0.64 7.38 3.75
C GLN A 22 1.64 8.17 4.59
N ILE A 23 2.92 8.20 4.19
CA ILE A 23 3.96 8.98 4.88
C ILE A 23 3.57 10.46 4.92
N GLN A 24 3.01 10.98 3.82
CA GLN A 24 2.57 12.36 3.74
C GLN A 24 1.41 12.66 4.70
N LYS A 25 0.36 11.81 4.71
CA LYS A 25 -0.78 11.96 5.65
C LYS A 25 -0.33 11.94 7.12
N VAL A 26 0.57 11.01 7.48
CA VAL A 26 1.16 10.92 8.83
C VAL A 26 1.90 12.21 9.17
N ASN A 27 2.75 12.70 8.26
CA ASN A 27 3.52 13.91 8.47
C ASN A 27 2.62 15.15 8.63
N ASP A 28 1.53 15.23 7.86
CA ASP A 28 0.57 16.34 7.93
C ASP A 28 -0.20 16.32 9.27
N GLN A 29 -0.68 15.15 9.70
CA GLN A 29 -1.32 15.00 11.02
C GLN A 29 -0.34 15.30 12.17
N GLN A 30 0.89 14.83 12.09
CA GLN A 30 1.93 15.15 13.07
C GLN A 30 2.23 16.65 13.10
N ARG A 31 2.20 17.33 11.95
CA ARG A 31 2.33 18.79 11.87
C ARG A 31 1.17 19.51 12.50
N GLU A 32 -0.06 19.08 12.26
CA GLU A 32 -1.28 19.66 12.85
C GLU A 32 -1.23 19.60 14.38
N ILE A 33 -0.96 18.39 14.90
CA ILE A 33 -0.67 18.09 16.30
C ILE A 33 0.40 19.08 16.81
N ASN A 34 1.59 19.06 16.21
CA ASN A 34 2.67 19.94 16.66
C ASN A 34 2.30 21.42 16.60
N ARG A 35 1.52 21.87 15.61
CA ARG A 35 1.11 23.28 15.48
C ARG A 35 0.16 23.70 16.60
N GLU A 36 -0.80 22.86 16.95
CA GLU A 36 -1.69 23.11 18.09
C GLU A 36 -0.94 23.10 19.42
N PHE A 37 0.07 22.24 19.58
CA PHE A 37 0.77 22.02 20.84
C PHE A 37 2.00 22.89 21.09
N THR A 38 2.72 23.31 20.03
CA THR A 38 3.89 24.20 20.17
C THR A 38 3.49 25.67 20.37
N SER A 39 2.19 25.97 20.27
CA SER A 39 1.64 27.27 20.64
C SER A 39 1.73 27.46 22.15
N THR A 40 2.81 28.10 22.61
CA THR A 40 2.91 28.64 23.99
C THR A 40 1.75 29.58 24.34
N GLY A 41 0.92 29.99 23.36
CA GLY A 41 -0.28 30.79 23.55
C GLY A 41 -1.32 30.13 24.44
N ARG A 42 -1.63 28.84 24.25
CA ARG A 42 -2.67 28.16 25.08
C ARG A 42 -2.23 28.06 26.54
N ILE A 43 -0.96 27.74 26.79
CA ILE A 43 -0.38 27.69 28.13
C ILE A 43 -0.40 29.09 28.76
N LYS A 44 -0.01 30.13 28.01
CA LYS A 44 -0.05 31.52 28.49
C LYS A 44 -1.46 32.00 28.83
N GLU A 45 -2.44 31.68 27.99
CA GLU A 45 -3.84 32.06 28.21
C GLU A 45 -4.40 31.37 29.46
N ALA A 46 -4.17 30.07 29.61
CA ALA A 46 -4.64 29.30 30.77
C ALA A 46 -3.97 29.72 32.08
N MET A 47 -2.70 30.11 32.03
CA MET A 47 -1.95 30.59 33.20
C MET A 47 -2.14 32.09 33.47
N ARG A 48 -2.87 32.82 32.62
CA ARG A 48 -2.96 34.29 32.67
C ARG A 48 -3.48 34.79 34.00
N ALA A 49 -4.59 34.22 34.48
CA ALA A 49 -5.19 34.60 35.77
C ALA A 49 -4.23 34.33 36.94
N THR A 50 -3.49 33.22 36.89
CA THR A 50 -2.48 32.86 37.88
C THR A 50 -1.32 33.86 37.89
N TYR A 51 -0.81 34.24 36.72
CA TYR A 51 0.24 35.25 36.60
C TYR A 51 -0.23 36.63 37.04
N ASP A 52 -1.47 37.01 36.70
CA ASP A 52 -2.08 38.27 37.12
C ASP A 52 -2.31 38.31 38.63
N PHE A 53 -2.60 37.16 39.26
CA PHE A 53 -2.73 37.04 40.71
C PHE A 53 -1.37 37.14 41.41
N ALA A 54 -0.38 36.37 40.94
CA ALA A 54 0.98 36.42 41.47
C ALA A 54 1.60 37.83 41.31
N GLY A 55 1.34 38.51 40.19
CA GLY A 55 1.83 39.86 39.93
C GLY A 55 1.30 40.94 40.89
N LYS A 56 0.27 40.64 41.69
CA LYS A 56 -0.28 41.54 42.71
C LYS A 56 0.37 41.40 44.09
N GLU A 57 1.28 40.44 44.28
CA GLU A 57 1.97 40.22 45.55
C GLU A 57 3.05 41.27 45.82
N PHE A 58 3.05 41.86 47.02
CA PHE A 58 4.05 42.85 47.44
C PHE A 58 4.42 42.72 48.92
N GLY A 59 5.54 43.37 49.29
CA GLY A 59 6.06 43.37 50.66
C GLY A 59 6.93 42.14 51.02
N PRO A 60 7.39 42.03 52.28
CA PRO A 60 8.24 40.93 52.71
C PRO A 60 7.60 39.56 52.44
N GLY A 61 8.38 38.64 51.86
CA GLY A 61 7.92 37.30 51.50
C GLY A 61 7.05 37.21 50.25
N SER A 62 6.88 38.31 49.49
CA SER A 62 6.11 38.30 48.24
C SER A 62 6.60 37.25 47.24
N TYR A 63 7.92 37.09 47.10
CA TYR A 63 8.49 36.10 46.19
C TYR A 63 8.03 34.66 46.47
N GLY A 64 7.91 34.28 47.75
CA GLY A 64 7.40 32.96 48.14
C GLY A 64 5.93 32.80 47.75
N ARG A 65 5.10 33.79 48.07
CA ARG A 65 3.67 33.77 47.73
C ARG A 65 3.41 33.81 46.23
N MET A 66 4.26 34.49 45.46
CA MET A 66 4.25 34.46 44.00
C MET A 66 4.52 33.04 43.47
N ILE A 67 5.53 32.36 44.02
CA ILE A 67 5.85 30.97 43.65
C ILE A 67 4.69 30.03 44.02
N ASP A 68 4.11 30.18 45.20
CA ASP A 68 3.00 29.35 45.66
C ASP A 68 1.78 29.51 44.74
N ALA A 69 1.43 30.76 44.39
CA ALA A 69 0.36 31.06 43.47
C ALA A 69 0.58 30.45 42.07
N VAL A 70 1.79 30.60 41.52
CA VAL A 70 2.12 30.02 40.21
C VAL A 70 2.09 28.50 40.26
N SER A 71 2.62 27.89 41.31
CA SER A 71 2.63 26.43 41.48
C SER A 71 1.22 25.86 41.60
N ASP A 72 0.36 26.48 42.40
CA ASP A 72 -1.06 26.09 42.55
C ASP A 72 -1.82 26.23 41.22
N GLY A 73 -1.53 27.29 40.44
CA GLY A 73 -2.11 27.44 39.10
C GLY A 73 -1.63 26.40 38.10
N ILE A 74 -0.38 25.91 38.20
CA ILE A 74 0.11 24.79 37.38
C ILE A 74 -0.57 23.49 37.78
N GLU A 75 -0.74 23.22 39.08
CA GLU A 75 -1.42 21.99 39.53
C GLU A 75 -2.90 21.94 39.12
N LYS A 76 -3.54 23.10 39.03
CA LYS A 76 -4.96 23.23 38.65
C LYS A 76 -5.20 23.37 37.16
N THR A 77 -4.16 23.50 36.32
CA THR A 77 -4.35 23.70 34.88
C THR A 77 -4.58 22.35 34.17
N ASP A 78 -5.69 22.24 33.46
CA ASP A 78 -6.01 21.05 32.67
C ASP A 78 -5.36 21.04 31.29
N VAL A 79 -4.65 22.11 30.90
CA VAL A 79 -4.05 22.25 29.56
C VAL A 79 -3.14 21.07 29.22
N PHE A 80 -2.38 20.54 30.16
CA PHE A 80 -1.53 19.38 29.91
C PHE A 80 -2.33 18.09 29.68
N ASN A 81 -3.47 17.93 30.37
CA ASN A 81 -4.39 16.81 30.15
C ASN A 81 -5.09 16.94 28.79
N GLU A 82 -5.55 18.14 28.43
CA GLU A 82 -6.14 18.41 27.11
C GLU A 82 -5.15 18.11 25.97
N ILE A 83 -3.89 18.51 26.12
CA ILE A 83 -2.83 18.22 25.15
C ILE A 83 -2.64 16.71 25.00
N LYS A 84 -2.54 15.99 26.12
CA LYS A 84 -2.40 14.53 26.14
C LYS A 84 -3.58 13.83 25.44
N ASP A 85 -4.80 14.27 25.71
CA ASP A 85 -6.00 13.67 25.14
C ASP A 85 -6.09 13.92 23.63
N ALA A 86 -5.77 15.13 23.18
CA ALA A 86 -5.73 15.46 21.77
C ALA A 86 -4.65 14.66 21.00
N ILE A 87 -3.45 14.49 21.57
CA ILE A 87 -2.42 13.59 21.00
C ILE A 87 -2.94 12.16 20.90
N SER A 88 -3.58 11.68 21.96
CA SER A 88 -4.12 10.32 22.01
C SER A 88 -5.21 10.10 20.96
N LEU A 89 -6.06 11.11 20.72
CA LEU A 89 -7.07 11.08 19.66
C LEU A 89 -6.43 11.04 18.27
N GLY A 90 -5.47 11.93 17.99
CA GLY A 90 -4.78 11.98 16.71
C GLY A 90 -4.04 10.68 16.37
N LEU A 91 -3.43 10.03 17.36
CA LEU A 91 -2.78 8.72 17.18
C LEU A 91 -3.79 7.61 16.85
N ARG A 92 -4.98 7.61 17.48
CA ARG A 92 -6.04 6.63 17.18
C ARG A 92 -6.62 6.82 15.79
N ASP A 93 -6.83 8.06 15.37
CA ASP A 93 -7.34 8.36 14.03
C ASP A 93 -6.32 7.94 12.95
N LEU A 94 -5.03 8.11 13.22
CA LEU A 94 -3.97 7.63 12.35
C LEU A 94 -3.95 6.10 12.26
N GLU A 95 -4.03 5.39 13.40
CA GLU A 95 -4.11 3.93 13.44
C GLU A 95 -5.29 3.40 12.62
N LYS A 96 -6.47 4.02 12.77
CA LYS A 96 -7.66 3.67 11.99
C LYS A 96 -7.44 3.87 10.49
N THR A 97 -6.90 5.02 10.10
CA THR A 97 -6.63 5.35 8.68
C THR A 97 -5.66 4.33 8.07
N LEU A 98 -4.61 3.95 8.80
CA LEU A 98 -3.63 2.96 8.36
C LEU A 98 -4.28 1.59 8.15
N ASN A 99 -5.15 1.15 9.06
CA ASN A 99 -5.85 -0.13 8.93
C ASN A 99 -6.81 -0.15 7.72
N GLU A 100 -7.59 0.92 7.51
CA GLU A 100 -8.51 1.02 6.38
C GLU A 100 -7.78 0.98 5.03
N GLU A 101 -6.69 1.74 4.90
CA GLU A 101 -5.87 1.76 3.68
C GLU A 101 -5.17 0.41 3.45
N ASN A 102 -4.70 -0.27 4.49
CA ASN A 102 -4.07 -1.59 4.37
C ASN A 102 -5.07 -2.67 3.91
N ILE A 103 -6.31 -2.65 4.42
CA ILE A 103 -7.37 -3.55 3.98
C ILE A 103 -7.68 -3.32 2.49
N ARG A 104 -7.85 -2.06 2.11
CA ARG A 104 -8.13 -1.68 0.71
C ARG A 104 -7.01 -2.12 -0.22
N TRP A 105 -5.75 -1.91 0.18
CA TRP A 105 -4.59 -2.34 -0.59
C TRP A 105 -4.54 -3.86 -0.78
N CYS A 106 -4.80 -4.63 0.28
CA CYS A 106 -4.88 -6.08 0.19
C CYS A 106 -5.98 -6.54 -0.80
N GLN A 107 -7.12 -5.84 -0.83
CA GLN A 107 -8.21 -6.13 -1.77
C GLN A 107 -7.82 -5.80 -3.20
N ASP A 108 -7.32 -4.59 -3.45
CA ASP A 108 -6.91 -4.15 -4.79
C ASP A 108 -5.83 -5.09 -5.39
N ILE A 109 -4.85 -5.51 -4.58
CA ILE A 109 -3.84 -6.51 -5.00
C ILE A 109 -4.47 -7.87 -5.28
N GLY A 110 -5.41 -8.31 -4.44
CA GLY A 110 -6.12 -9.57 -4.63
C GLY A 110 -6.85 -9.62 -5.97
N GLU A 111 -7.58 -8.56 -6.30
CA GLU A 111 -8.32 -8.43 -7.57
C GLU A 111 -7.39 -8.40 -8.80
N GLU A 112 -6.27 -7.67 -8.71
CA GLU A 112 -5.30 -7.59 -9.80
C GLU A 112 -4.59 -8.94 -10.03
N LEU A 113 -4.22 -9.65 -8.94
CA LEU A 113 -3.66 -11.00 -9.01
C LEU A 113 -4.65 -11.98 -9.62
N GLU A 114 -5.91 -11.96 -9.19
CA GLU A 114 -6.95 -12.84 -9.74
C GLU A 114 -7.13 -12.60 -11.24
N THR A 115 -7.17 -11.34 -11.66
CA THR A 115 -7.27 -10.95 -13.08
C THR A 115 -6.06 -11.44 -13.88
N ASN A 116 -4.86 -11.30 -13.34
CA ASN A 116 -3.63 -11.78 -13.97
C ASN A 116 -3.59 -13.30 -14.09
N ILE A 117 -4.02 -14.03 -13.06
CA ILE A 117 -4.13 -15.49 -13.09
C ILE A 117 -5.14 -15.92 -14.16
N LYS A 118 -6.32 -15.30 -14.22
CA LYS A 118 -7.34 -15.57 -15.25
C LYS A 118 -6.80 -15.34 -16.66
N ASN A 119 -6.10 -14.23 -16.87
CA ASN A 119 -5.46 -13.92 -18.15
C ASN A 119 -4.38 -14.93 -18.51
N TRP A 120 -3.60 -15.39 -17.53
CA TRP A 120 -2.54 -16.38 -17.75
C TRP A 120 -3.13 -17.75 -18.13
N ILE A 121 -4.17 -18.20 -17.41
CA ILE A 121 -4.90 -19.44 -17.73
C ILE A 121 -5.46 -19.35 -19.15
N SER A 122 -6.17 -18.26 -19.49
CA SER A 122 -6.74 -18.09 -20.84
C SER A 122 -5.70 -18.09 -21.96
N LEU A 123 -4.52 -17.50 -21.72
CA LEU A 123 -3.41 -17.55 -22.67
C LEU A 123 -2.83 -18.97 -22.80
N SER A 124 -2.73 -19.70 -21.69
CA SER A 124 -2.26 -21.09 -21.68
C SER A 124 -3.19 -21.99 -22.48
N ASP A 125 -4.50 -21.91 -22.24
CA ASP A 125 -5.52 -22.70 -22.95
C ASP A 125 -5.48 -22.42 -24.46
N LYS A 126 -5.30 -21.16 -24.86
CA LYS A 126 -5.17 -20.79 -26.28
C LYS A 126 -3.92 -21.37 -26.93
N VAL A 127 -2.80 -21.43 -26.21
CA VAL A 127 -1.56 -22.03 -26.71
C VAL A 127 -1.72 -23.54 -26.84
N GLU A 128 -2.32 -24.20 -25.86
CA GLU A 128 -2.60 -25.64 -25.90
C GLU A 128 -3.51 -26.00 -27.08
N GLN A 129 -4.57 -25.21 -27.31
CA GLN A 129 -5.47 -25.39 -28.45
C GLN A 129 -4.73 -25.24 -29.80
N ALA A 130 -3.89 -24.22 -29.93
CA ALA A 130 -3.08 -24.03 -31.14
C ALA A 130 -2.10 -25.19 -31.37
N GLU A 131 -1.51 -25.74 -30.30
CA GLU A 131 -0.63 -26.91 -30.39
C GLU A 131 -1.38 -28.17 -30.84
N ILE A 132 -2.60 -28.37 -30.33
CA ILE A 132 -3.48 -29.48 -30.75
C ILE A 132 -3.82 -29.35 -32.25
N GLU A 133 -4.19 -28.16 -32.72
CA GLU A 133 -4.51 -27.90 -34.13
C GLU A 133 -3.31 -28.15 -35.04
N GLU A 134 -2.11 -27.68 -34.67
CA GLU A 134 -0.90 -27.94 -35.46
C GLU A 134 -0.50 -29.43 -35.45
N LYS A 135 -0.63 -30.12 -34.31
CA LYS A 135 -0.43 -31.58 -34.26
C LYS A 135 -1.43 -32.32 -35.16
N ALA A 136 -2.68 -31.85 -35.24
CA ALA A 136 -3.67 -32.44 -36.13
C ALA A 136 -3.31 -32.22 -37.60
N LYS A 137 -2.87 -31.02 -37.99
CA LYS A 137 -2.37 -30.74 -39.36
C LYS A 137 -1.18 -31.63 -39.72
N LEU A 138 -0.22 -31.76 -38.81
CA LEU A 138 0.95 -32.63 -39.01
C LEU A 138 0.56 -34.11 -39.18
N LYS A 139 -0.41 -34.61 -38.40
CA LYS A 139 -0.93 -35.97 -38.57
C LYS A 139 -1.56 -36.19 -39.95
N VAL A 140 -2.32 -35.21 -40.46
CA VAL A 140 -2.89 -35.28 -41.82
C VAL A 140 -1.79 -35.36 -42.87
N ILE A 141 -0.79 -34.46 -42.79
CA ILE A 141 0.36 -34.46 -43.73
C ILE A 141 1.09 -35.81 -43.70
N ILE A 142 1.35 -36.36 -42.51
CA ILE A 142 2.00 -37.68 -42.37
C ILE A 142 1.14 -38.77 -43.02
N SER A 143 -0.17 -38.77 -42.78
CA SER A 143 -1.09 -39.78 -43.35
C SER A 143 -1.21 -39.71 -44.87
N GLU A 144 -0.97 -38.54 -45.48
CA GLU A 144 -0.92 -38.38 -46.94
C GLU A 144 0.44 -38.81 -47.53
N PHE A 145 1.51 -38.67 -46.75
CA PHE A 145 2.86 -39.01 -47.16
C PHE A 145 3.14 -40.53 -47.09
N GLU A 146 2.61 -41.21 -46.07
CA GLU A 146 2.80 -42.65 -45.85
C GLU A 146 2.40 -43.54 -47.06
N PRO A 147 1.23 -43.35 -47.70
CA PRO A 147 0.86 -44.11 -48.89
C PRO A 147 1.78 -43.82 -50.08
N ARG A 148 2.20 -42.57 -50.25
CA ARG A 148 3.10 -42.17 -51.34
C ARG A 148 4.48 -42.79 -51.17
N MET A 149 4.99 -42.80 -49.95
CA MET A 149 6.24 -43.46 -49.61
C MET A 149 6.15 -44.97 -49.84
N LYS A 150 5.04 -45.61 -49.46
CA LYS A 150 4.81 -47.04 -49.69
C LYS A 150 4.74 -47.38 -51.18
N ASN A 151 4.07 -46.55 -51.98
CA ASN A 151 4.02 -46.72 -53.43
C ASN A 151 5.40 -46.57 -54.06
N LEU A 152 6.16 -45.53 -53.71
CA LEU A 152 7.53 -45.34 -54.18
C LEU A 152 8.46 -46.51 -53.82
N LEU A 153 8.35 -47.05 -52.61
CA LEU A 153 9.10 -48.25 -52.19
C LEU A 153 8.68 -49.50 -52.99
N SER A 154 7.38 -49.67 -53.25
CA SER A 154 6.87 -50.76 -54.09
C SER A 154 7.40 -50.64 -55.51
N ASP A 155 7.28 -49.46 -56.13
CA ASP A 155 7.75 -49.19 -57.49
C ASP A 155 9.26 -49.44 -57.62
N THR A 156 10.04 -49.04 -56.60
CA THR A 156 11.49 -49.28 -56.57
C THR A 156 11.81 -50.77 -56.45
N THR A 157 11.09 -51.50 -55.59
CA THR A 157 11.27 -52.94 -55.41
C THR A 157 10.90 -53.71 -56.68
N GLU A 158 9.85 -53.29 -57.38
CA GLU A 158 9.45 -53.84 -58.68
C GLU A 158 10.47 -53.55 -59.77
N LEU A 159 11.06 -52.35 -59.79
CA LEU A 159 12.14 -52.00 -60.72
C LEU A 159 13.41 -52.82 -60.47
N GLU A 160 13.80 -53.01 -59.20
CA GLU A 160 14.96 -53.82 -58.83
C GLU A 160 14.76 -55.30 -59.15
N ALA A 161 13.54 -55.82 -59.08
CA ALA A 161 13.22 -57.19 -59.47
C ALA A 161 13.19 -57.42 -60.99
N GLN A 162 13.20 -56.34 -61.79
CA GLN A 162 13.22 -56.38 -63.27
C GLN A 162 14.63 -56.18 -63.86
N LEU A 163 15.63 -55.91 -63.02
CA LEU A 163 17.06 -55.83 -63.37
C LEU A 163 17.78 -57.17 -63.12
#